data_AF-A0A7C5D584-F1
#
_entry.id   AF-A0A7C5D584-F1
#
_cell.length_a   1.000
_cell.length_b   1.000
_cell.length_c   1.000
_cell.angle_alpha   90.00
_cell.angle_beta   90.00
_cell.angle_gamma   90.00
#
_symmetry.space_group_name_H-M   'P 1'
#
loop_
_entity.id
_entity.type
_entity.pdbx_description
1 polymer ?
#
loop_
_entity_poly.entity_id
_entity_poly.type
_entity_poly.pdbx_seq_one_letter_code
_entity_poly.pdbx_strand_id
1 'polypeptide(L)'
;PVRGVRPVREFGGNDWRSIEADNTSAFNCRPATGSRKWSKHAYGRAIDLNPIENPYIARSGKIAHRASQKYRKRVHHDPHDPADKAVLLKNDKATQIFKKYGWRWGGDWSGVKDYQHFVKP
;
A
#
# COMPACT_ATOMS: atom_id res chain seq x y z
N PRO A 1 10.06 -6.27 4.13
CA PRO A 1 9.63 -5.94 5.50
C PRO A 1 8.16 -6.24 5.71
N VAL A 2 7.78 -6.30 6.98
CA VAL A 2 6.56 -5.77 7.56
C VAL A 2 7.08 -5.04 8.80
N ARG A 3 7.20 -3.70 8.76
CA ARG A 3 7.85 -2.95 9.87
C ARG A 3 6.93 -2.76 11.07
N GLY A 4 5.63 -2.67 10.83
CA GLY A 4 4.61 -2.59 11.87
C GLY A 4 3.27 -3.12 11.37
N VAL A 5 2.49 -3.67 12.30
CA VAL A 5 1.08 -4.02 12.11
C VAL A 5 0.32 -3.55 13.35
N ARG A 6 0.08 -2.24 13.40
CA ARG A 6 -0.61 -1.58 14.51
C ARG A 6 -1.93 -0.98 14.01
N PRO A 7 -3.00 -1.01 14.81
CA PRO A 7 -4.24 -0.33 14.49
C PRO A 7 -4.01 1.15 14.14
N VAL A 8 -4.64 1.65 13.07
CA VAL A 8 -4.40 3.03 12.62
C VAL A 8 -4.85 4.09 13.66
N ARG A 9 -5.71 3.70 14.61
CA ARG A 9 -6.08 4.54 15.76
C ARG A 9 -4.88 4.99 16.61
N GLU A 10 -3.80 4.19 16.66
CA GLU A 10 -2.59 4.53 17.41
C GLU A 10 -1.79 5.67 16.75
N PHE A 11 -2.07 5.94 15.47
CA PHE A 11 -1.57 7.09 14.73
C PHE A 11 -2.62 8.23 14.69
N GLY A 12 -3.64 8.18 15.56
CA GLY A 12 -4.74 9.14 15.60
C GLY A 12 -5.75 8.98 14.45
N GLY A 13 -5.86 7.79 13.87
CA GLY A 13 -6.67 7.55 12.66
C GLY A 13 -6.09 8.19 11.39
N ASN A 14 -4.90 8.80 11.50
CA ASN A 14 -4.29 9.55 10.43
C ASN A 14 -3.47 8.62 9.52
N ASP A 15 -3.91 8.49 8.28
CA ASP A 15 -3.30 7.66 7.25
C ASP A 15 -1.85 8.05 6.97
N TRP A 16 -1.59 9.36 6.85
CA TRP A 16 -0.25 9.90 6.60
C TRP A 16 0.74 9.49 7.70
N ARG A 17 0.36 9.65 8.97
CA ARG A 17 1.20 9.26 10.12
C ARG A 17 1.45 7.75 10.16
N SER A 18 0.46 6.93 9.81
CA SER A 18 0.62 5.48 9.69
C SER A 18 1.63 5.11 8.58
N ILE A 19 1.55 5.77 7.43
CA ILE A 19 2.47 5.54 6.30
C ILE A 19 3.89 6.00 6.62
N GLU A 20 4.07 7.16 7.24
CA GLU A 20 5.40 7.66 7.66
C GLU A 20 6.08 6.73 8.68
N ALA A 21 5.31 5.97 9.44
CA ALA A 21 5.81 4.92 10.34
C ALA A 21 6.02 3.55 9.64
N ASP A 22 5.79 3.48 8.33
CA ASP A 22 5.76 2.25 7.53
C ASP A 22 4.86 1.13 8.11
N ASN A 23 3.71 1.53 8.63
CA ASN A 23 2.77 0.59 9.22
C ASN A 23 1.91 -0.07 8.14
N THR A 24 2.02 -1.39 8.03
CA THR A 24 1.07 -2.20 7.25
C THR A 24 -0.29 -2.13 7.92
N SER A 25 -1.32 -1.73 7.18
CA SER A 25 -2.61 -1.34 7.75
C SER A 25 -3.79 -2.00 7.02
N ALA A 26 -4.92 -2.15 7.73
CA ALA A 26 -6.14 -2.72 7.18
C ALA A 26 -7.36 -1.86 7.52
N PHE A 27 -7.91 -1.96 8.72
CA PHE A 27 -9.06 -1.12 9.10
C PHE A 27 -8.64 0.32 9.41
N ASN A 28 -9.28 1.28 8.74
CA ASN A 28 -9.18 2.71 9.06
C ASN A 28 -10.49 3.42 8.67
N CYS A 29 -11.25 3.88 9.68
CA CYS A 29 -12.55 4.52 9.48
C CYS A 29 -12.38 5.98 9.02
N ARG A 30 -12.18 6.18 7.72
CA ARG A 30 -12.01 7.50 7.09
C ARG A 30 -12.62 7.57 5.69
N PRO A 31 -12.95 8.77 5.18
CA PRO A 31 -13.20 8.96 3.76
C PRO A 31 -11.98 8.54 2.92
N ALA A 32 -12.24 8.10 1.69
CA ALA A 32 -11.20 7.92 0.70
C ALA A 32 -10.55 9.27 0.39
N THR A 33 -9.24 9.27 0.16
CA THR A 33 -8.47 10.50 -0.05
C THR A 33 -9.03 11.30 -1.23
N GLY A 34 -9.39 12.56 -1.00
CA GLY A 34 -10.00 13.41 -2.03
C GLY A 34 -11.46 13.08 -2.40
N SER A 35 -12.15 12.25 -1.61
CA SER A 35 -13.54 11.86 -1.85
C SER A 35 -14.42 12.10 -0.63
N ARG A 36 -15.72 12.28 -0.85
CA ARG A 36 -16.75 12.25 0.22
C ARG A 36 -17.21 10.82 0.54
N LYS A 37 -16.79 9.81 -0.23
CA LYS A 37 -17.15 8.40 -0.02
C LYS A 37 -16.19 7.75 0.96
N TRP A 38 -16.68 6.81 1.76
CA TRP A 38 -15.87 5.99 2.66
C TRP A 38 -14.84 5.16 1.90
N SER A 39 -13.64 5.05 2.48
CA SER A 39 -12.58 4.17 1.99
C SER A 39 -12.98 2.70 2.13
N LYS A 40 -12.42 1.82 1.30
CA LYS A 40 -12.55 0.36 1.47
C LYS A 40 -11.92 -0.13 2.78
N HIS A 41 -10.94 0.61 3.31
CA HIS A 41 -10.40 0.41 4.66
C HIS A 41 -11.45 0.60 5.76
N ALA A 42 -12.42 1.51 5.56
CA ALA A 42 -13.48 1.76 6.54
C ALA A 42 -14.47 0.59 6.66
N TYR A 43 -14.47 -0.32 5.68
CA TYR A 43 -15.31 -1.53 5.68
C TYR A 43 -14.52 -2.80 6.03
N GLY A 44 -13.24 -2.68 6.38
CA GLY A 44 -12.36 -3.84 6.58
C GLY A 44 -12.11 -4.66 5.31
N ARG A 45 -12.24 -4.03 4.12
CA ARG A 45 -12.13 -4.69 2.82
C ARG A 45 -10.85 -4.35 2.06
N ALA A 46 -9.90 -3.72 2.74
CA ALA A 46 -8.63 -3.33 2.16
C ALA A 46 -7.48 -3.57 3.12
N ILE A 47 -6.31 -3.86 2.56
CA ILE A 47 -5.04 -4.04 3.24
C ILE A 47 -3.97 -3.31 2.44
N ASP A 48 -3.17 -2.48 3.11
CA ASP A 48 -2.00 -1.79 2.57
C ASP A 48 -0.73 -2.40 3.16
N LEU A 49 0.12 -2.98 2.31
CA LEU A 49 1.37 -3.65 2.72
C LEU A 49 2.61 -2.78 2.45
N ASN A 50 3.44 -2.57 3.47
CA ASN A 50 4.73 -1.87 3.38
C ASN A 50 4.63 -0.55 2.60
N PRO A 51 3.88 0.43 3.12
CA PRO A 51 3.49 1.61 2.38
C PRO A 51 4.68 2.45 1.88
N ILE A 52 5.85 2.37 2.55
CA ILE A 52 7.07 3.03 2.08
C ILE A 52 7.64 2.34 0.84
N GLU A 53 7.77 1.02 0.84
CA GLU A 53 8.25 0.24 -0.33
C GLU A 53 7.24 0.20 -1.48
N ASN A 54 5.95 0.37 -1.19
CA ASN A 54 4.86 0.21 -2.14
C ASN A 54 4.01 1.48 -2.25
N PRO A 55 4.58 2.59 -2.76
CA PRO A 55 3.90 3.87 -2.74
C PRO A 55 2.63 3.90 -3.58
N TYR A 56 1.73 4.78 -3.16
CA TYR A 56 0.80 5.43 -4.07
C TYR A 56 1.54 6.40 -5.01
N ILE A 57 1.33 6.23 -6.32
CA ILE A 57 1.79 7.10 -7.39
C ILE A 57 0.56 7.72 -8.06
N ALA A 58 0.42 9.04 -7.92
CA ALA A 58 -0.65 9.79 -8.56
C ALA A 58 -0.55 9.74 -10.09
N ARG A 59 -1.64 10.06 -10.80
CA ARG A 59 -1.66 10.14 -12.27
C ARG A 59 -0.63 11.13 -12.84
N SER A 60 -0.26 12.16 -12.09
CA SER A 60 0.83 13.10 -12.44
C SER A 60 2.23 12.52 -12.23
N GLY A 61 2.35 11.28 -11.74
CA GLY A 61 3.61 10.68 -11.35
C GLY A 61 4.11 11.14 -9.98
N LYS A 62 3.35 11.93 -9.22
CA LYS A 62 3.74 12.38 -7.87
C LYS A 62 3.67 11.24 -6.85
N ILE A 63 4.73 11.11 -6.05
CA ILE A 63 4.78 10.30 -4.82
C ILE A 63 4.83 11.29 -3.65
N ALA A 64 3.92 11.16 -2.68
CA ALA A 64 3.78 12.12 -1.60
C ALA A 64 4.82 11.93 -0.49
N HIS A 65 5.17 10.68 -0.18
CA HIS A 65 6.07 10.33 0.92
C HIS A 65 7.52 10.30 0.42
N ARG A 66 8.39 11.10 1.06
CA ARG A 66 9.79 11.27 0.62
C ARG A 66 10.55 9.95 0.65
N ALA A 67 10.37 9.14 1.69
CA ALA A 67 11.04 7.85 1.84
C ALA A 67 10.67 6.84 0.73
N SER A 68 9.50 7.00 0.10
CA SER A 68 9.04 6.14 -0.98
C SER A 68 9.60 6.48 -2.35
N GLN A 69 10.22 7.67 -2.53
CA GLN A 69 10.64 8.13 -3.87
C GLN A 69 11.64 7.18 -4.54
N LYS A 70 12.51 6.53 -3.76
CA LYS A 70 13.48 5.54 -4.26
C LYS A 70 12.82 4.29 -4.86
N TYR A 71 11.57 3.98 -4.49
CA TYR A 71 10.80 2.84 -4.99
C TYR A 71 9.92 3.18 -6.20
N ARG A 72 10.14 4.33 -6.85
CA ARG A 72 9.43 4.71 -8.09
C ARG A 72 9.66 3.68 -9.19
N LYS A 73 10.92 3.28 -9.41
CA LYS A 73 11.25 2.22 -10.37
C LYS A 73 10.91 0.88 -9.71
N ARG A 74 10.01 0.12 -10.33
CA ARG A 74 9.49 -1.14 -9.79
C ARG A 74 10.32 -2.31 -10.30
N VAL A 75 11.33 -2.71 -9.54
CA VAL A 75 12.21 -3.84 -9.89
C VAL A 75 12.87 -4.37 -8.61
N HIS A 76 13.16 -5.66 -8.57
CA HIS A 76 14.02 -6.26 -7.55
C HIS A 76 15.49 -6.07 -7.94
N HIS A 77 16.28 -5.60 -6.99
CA HIS A 77 17.72 -5.37 -7.14
C HIS A 77 18.56 -6.41 -6.41
N ASP A 78 18.21 -6.69 -5.16
CA ASP A 78 18.94 -7.63 -4.30
C ASP A 78 17.94 -8.55 -3.58
N PRO A 79 17.90 -9.85 -3.94
CA PRO A 79 17.01 -10.80 -3.30
C PRO A 79 17.42 -11.14 -1.86
N HIS A 80 18.46 -10.54 -1.29
CA HIS A 80 18.83 -10.67 0.12
C HIS A 80 18.44 -9.44 0.96
N ASP A 81 18.25 -8.27 0.34
CA ASP A 81 17.76 -7.07 1.04
C ASP A 81 16.29 -7.25 1.45
N PRO A 82 15.98 -7.19 2.77
CA PRO A 82 14.60 -7.24 3.22
C PRO A 82 13.71 -6.19 2.56
N ALA A 83 14.18 -4.96 2.37
CA ALA A 83 13.43 -3.86 1.79
C ALA A 83 13.09 -4.13 0.32
N ASP A 84 14.04 -4.65 -0.45
CA ASP A 84 13.81 -5.10 -1.81
C ASP A 84 12.73 -6.21 -1.87
N LYS A 85 12.76 -7.19 -0.97
CA LYS A 85 11.71 -8.23 -0.88
C LYS A 85 10.31 -7.71 -0.54
N ALA A 86 10.16 -6.50 -0.01
CA ALA A 86 8.83 -5.90 0.22
C ALA A 86 8.27 -5.17 -0.98
N VAL A 87 9.10 -4.84 -1.97
CA VAL A 87 8.62 -4.26 -3.22
C VAL A 87 7.68 -5.29 -3.84
N LEU A 88 6.41 -4.89 -4.03
CA LEU A 88 5.41 -5.70 -4.69
C LEU A 88 5.45 -5.45 -6.19
N LEU A 89 5.66 -6.52 -6.94
CA LEU A 89 5.51 -6.65 -8.38
C LEU A 89 4.37 -7.61 -8.71
N LYS A 90 3.93 -7.58 -9.96
CA LYS A 90 2.76 -8.36 -10.44
C LYS A 90 2.91 -9.86 -10.21
N ASN A 91 4.11 -10.39 -10.35
CA ASN A 91 4.39 -11.83 -10.33
C ASN A 91 4.95 -12.31 -8.98
N ASP A 92 5.05 -11.43 -7.99
CA ASP A 92 5.57 -11.82 -6.68
C ASP A 92 4.58 -12.71 -5.94
N LYS A 93 5.14 -13.59 -5.12
CA LYS A 93 4.36 -14.56 -4.33
C LYS A 93 3.26 -13.88 -3.50
N ALA A 94 3.56 -12.74 -2.87
CA ALA A 94 2.59 -11.98 -2.10
C ALA A 94 1.41 -11.51 -2.98
N THR A 95 1.69 -10.81 -4.08
CA THR A 95 0.67 -10.34 -5.02
C THR A 95 -0.18 -11.48 -5.58
N GLN A 96 0.45 -12.60 -5.94
CA GLN A 96 -0.24 -13.78 -6.47
C GLN A 96 -1.12 -14.47 -5.43
N ILE A 97 -0.69 -14.54 -4.17
CA ILE A 97 -1.51 -15.08 -3.07
C ILE A 97 -2.77 -14.24 -2.88
N PHE A 98 -2.65 -12.92 -2.83
CA PHE A 98 -3.82 -12.04 -2.70
C PHE A 98 -4.79 -12.25 -3.86
N LYS A 99 -4.29 -12.26 -5.10
CA LYS A 99 -5.10 -12.51 -6.30
C LYS A 99 -5.78 -13.87 -6.29
N LYS A 100 -5.06 -14.93 -5.89
CA LYS A 100 -5.60 -16.29 -5.73
C LYS A 100 -6.83 -16.33 -4.80
N TYR A 101 -6.84 -15.51 -3.74
CA TYR A 101 -7.95 -15.43 -2.79
C TYR A 101 -8.96 -14.32 -3.12
N GLY A 102 -9.01 -13.87 -4.38
CA GLY A 102 -10.02 -12.95 -4.89
C GLY A 102 -9.81 -11.48 -4.54
N TRP A 103 -8.62 -11.11 -4.08
CA TRP A 103 -8.26 -9.70 -3.89
C TRP A 103 -7.80 -9.09 -5.21
N ARG A 104 -8.11 -7.81 -5.40
CA ARG A 104 -7.61 -6.98 -6.51
C ARG A 104 -6.47 -6.13 -6.00
N TRP A 105 -5.43 -5.95 -6.82
CA TRP A 105 -4.25 -5.18 -6.45
C TRP A 105 -4.26 -3.80 -7.12
N GLY A 106 -3.96 -2.75 -6.36
CA GLY A 106 -3.89 -1.37 -6.84
C GLY A 106 -2.76 -1.11 -7.84
N GLY A 107 -1.75 -1.98 -7.90
CA GLY A 107 -0.73 -1.97 -8.95
C GLY A 107 -1.28 -2.26 -10.36
N ASP A 108 -2.44 -2.94 -10.47
CA ASP A 108 -3.06 -3.27 -11.76
C ASP A 108 -3.96 -2.13 -12.31
N TRP A 109 -4.21 -1.06 -11.55
CA TRP A 109 -5.09 0.03 -11.98
C TRP A 109 -4.48 0.84 -13.15
N SER A 110 -5.31 1.27 -14.11
CA SER A 110 -4.82 1.91 -15.35
C SER A 110 -4.42 3.38 -15.18
N GLY A 111 -4.94 4.07 -14.17
CA GLY A 111 -4.65 5.49 -13.90
C GLY A 111 -3.57 5.65 -12.83
N VAL A 112 -4.03 5.82 -11.59
CA VAL A 112 -3.14 5.87 -10.42
C VAL A 112 -2.59 4.48 -10.13
N LYS A 113 -1.42 4.42 -9.52
CA LYS A 113 -0.86 3.15 -9.02
C LYS A 113 -0.86 3.19 -7.51
N ASP A 114 -1.52 2.24 -6.87
CA ASP A 114 -1.52 2.12 -5.42
C ASP A 114 -0.90 0.78 -5.04
N TYR A 115 0.44 0.72 -5.01
CA TYR A 115 1.15 -0.56 -4.96
C TYR A 115 0.99 -1.29 -3.62
N GLN A 116 0.76 -0.57 -2.53
CA GLN A 116 0.48 -1.13 -1.22
C GLN A 116 -0.89 -1.83 -1.18
N HIS A 117 -1.83 -1.38 -2.01
CA HIS A 117 -3.24 -1.58 -1.78
C HIS A 117 -3.77 -2.89 -2.38
N PHE A 118 -4.37 -3.71 -1.54
CA PHE A 118 -5.20 -4.84 -1.94
C PHE A 118 -6.62 -4.62 -1.45
N VAL A 119 -7.60 -4.84 -2.33
CA VAL A 119 -9.02 -4.66 -2.02
C VAL A 119 -9.83 -5.90 -2.34
N LYS A 120 -10.77 -6.25 -1.45
CA LYS A 120 -11.75 -7.31 -1.66
C LYS A 120 -13.07 -6.72 -2.22
N PRO A 121 -13.49 -7.08 -3.44
CA PRO A 121 -14.66 -6.49 -4.14
C PRO A 121 -15.99 -6.80 -3.52
#